data_AF-A0A7J2U5N5-F1
#
_entry.id   AF-A0A7J2U5N5-F1
#
_cell.length_a   1.000
_cell.length_b   1.000
_cell.length_c   1.000
_cell.angle_alpha   90.00
_cell.angle_beta   90.00
_cell.angle_gamma   90.00
#
_symmetry.space_group_name_H-M   'P 1'
#
loop_
_entity.id
_entity.type
_entity.pdbx_description
1 polymer ?
#
loop_
_entity_poly.entity_id
_entity_poly.type
_entity_poly.pdbx_seq_one_letter_code
_entity_poly.pdbx_strand_id
1 'polypeptide(L)'
;MTSISKILSRLTQLVLRSLFLYGLIEARKGSTLLQLLFTAMALVVVVRSEFAALCILFVVFIVYIVYGIEKYLKYSLVLALLPAIWMSLSNMLIIHLKGGDIIRAFLSVFLRAEAGSAVVLLLLHTLNISELCFLLYKLSPITSFATALFWRLASQLIKETTEMLYIHGLKGEKTWKTLAMLFIRGEEVVQYFTEGIYLKQYSYKPKVVYSTRVIAIQIILLVVAMLLQFL
;
A
#
# COMPACT_ATOMS: atom_id res chain seq x y z
N MET A 1 26.10 -12.89 9.35
CA MET A 1 24.76 -12.26 9.48
C MET A 1 24.12 -12.62 10.82
N THR A 2 23.91 -11.62 11.68
CA THR A 2 23.10 -11.77 12.90
C THR A 2 21.64 -12.09 12.54
N SER A 3 20.92 -12.81 13.41
CA SER A 3 19.50 -13.16 13.21
C SER A 3 18.63 -11.94 12.88
N ILE A 4 18.90 -10.80 13.51
CA ILE A 4 18.19 -9.53 13.33
C ILE A 4 18.36 -8.98 11.91
N SER A 5 19.57 -9.00 11.34
CA SER A 5 19.82 -8.50 9.98
C SER A 5 19.04 -9.29 8.91
N LYS A 6 18.88 -10.61 9.10
CA LYS A 6 18.09 -11.46 8.21
C LYS A 6 16.60 -11.15 8.29
N ILE A 7 16.08 -10.89 9.49
CA ILE A 7 14.67 -10.52 9.69
C ILE A 7 14.37 -9.17 9.04
N LEU A 8 15.21 -8.16 9.30
CA LEU A 8 15.06 -6.83 8.70
C LEU A 8 15.11 -6.87 7.18
N SER A 9 16.06 -7.62 6.60
CA SER A 9 16.16 -7.78 5.14
C SER A 9 14.92 -8.46 4.54
N ARG A 10 14.35 -9.46 5.22
CA ARG A 10 13.11 -10.11 4.76
C ARG A 10 11.90 -9.17 4.85
N LEU A 11 11.80 -8.38 5.92
CA LEU A 11 10.71 -7.40 6.07
C LEU A 11 10.79 -6.31 5.01
N THR A 12 11.97 -5.76 4.74
CA THR A 12 12.13 -4.73 3.70
C THR A 12 11.85 -5.29 2.30
N GLN A 13 12.25 -6.53 2.01
CA GLN A 13 11.86 -7.21 0.78
C GLN A 13 10.36 -7.46 0.69
N LEU A 14 9.69 -7.80 1.80
CA LEU A 14 8.25 -7.99 1.84
C LEU A 14 7.55 -6.67 1.50
N VAL A 15 7.92 -5.57 2.15
CA VAL A 15 7.40 -4.22 1.89
C VAL A 15 7.65 -3.79 0.44
N LEU A 16 8.85 -4.02 -0.09
CA LEU A 16 9.18 -3.68 -1.47
C LEU A 16 8.27 -4.42 -2.46
N ARG A 17 8.12 -5.74 -2.27
CA ARG A 17 7.28 -6.59 -3.15
C ARG A 17 5.79 -6.32 -2.97
N SER A 18 5.37 -5.93 -1.78
CA SER A 18 3.97 -5.70 -1.44
C SER A 18 3.50 -4.27 -1.67
N LEU A 19 4.35 -3.30 -1.96
CA LEU A 19 3.93 -1.91 -2.21
C LEU A 19 4.36 -1.42 -3.59
N PHE A 20 5.58 -1.79 -4.02
CA PHE A 20 6.18 -1.28 -5.23
C PHE A 20 6.19 -2.37 -6.30
N LEU A 21 5.05 -2.54 -6.96
CA LEU A 21 4.97 -3.39 -8.15
C LEU A 21 5.77 -2.74 -9.29
N TYR A 22 6.78 -3.47 -9.77
CA TYR A 22 7.55 -3.10 -10.94
C TYR A 22 6.73 -3.34 -12.21
N GLY A 23 6.58 -2.30 -13.03
CA GLY A 23 5.98 -2.40 -14.36
C GLY A 23 4.57 -1.81 -14.52
N LEU A 24 4.13 -1.75 -15.78
CA LEU A 24 2.78 -1.37 -16.20
C LEU A 24 1.86 -2.58 -16.06
N ILE A 25 1.12 -2.64 -14.96
CA ILE A 25 0.04 -3.61 -14.76
C ILE A 25 -1.25 -3.02 -15.35
N GLU A 26 -2.09 -3.85 -15.97
CA GLU A 26 -3.36 -3.39 -16.53
C GLU A 26 -4.26 -2.71 -15.49
N ALA A 27 -4.22 -3.18 -14.24
CA ALA A 27 -4.95 -2.57 -13.12
C ALA A 27 -4.62 -1.09 -12.87
N ARG A 28 -3.44 -0.61 -13.30
CA ARG A 28 -3.02 0.81 -13.21
C ARG A 28 -3.54 1.67 -14.37
N LYS A 29 -4.19 1.07 -15.38
CA LYS A 29 -4.83 1.78 -16.50
C LYS A 29 -6.29 2.18 -16.18
N GLY A 30 -6.69 2.13 -14.92
CA GLY A 30 -7.98 2.64 -14.47
C GLY A 30 -7.89 4.10 -14.02
N SER A 31 -9.03 4.67 -13.62
CA SER A 31 -9.05 6.03 -13.05
C SER A 31 -8.71 5.98 -11.56
N THR A 32 -7.71 6.76 -11.15
CA THR A 32 -7.37 6.90 -9.72
C THR A 32 -8.50 7.49 -8.90
N LEU A 33 -9.31 8.37 -9.48
CA LEU A 33 -10.44 8.97 -8.78
C LEU A 33 -11.49 7.92 -8.44
N LEU A 34 -11.82 7.01 -9.37
CA LEU A 34 -12.73 5.89 -9.11
C LEU A 34 -12.18 4.94 -8.05
N GLN A 35 -10.87 4.66 -8.06
CA GLN A 35 -10.22 3.83 -7.03
C GLN A 35 -10.27 4.47 -5.65
N LEU A 36 -10.02 5.79 -5.55
CA LEU A 36 -10.12 6.52 -4.29
C LEU A 36 -11.55 6.50 -3.76
N LEU A 37 -12.54 6.72 -4.62
CA LEU A 37 -13.96 6.64 -4.24
C LEU A 37 -14.34 5.23 -3.77
N PHE A 38 -13.95 4.20 -4.51
CA PHE A 38 -14.18 2.81 -4.11
C PHE A 38 -13.55 2.51 -2.76
N THR A 39 -12.30 2.91 -2.55
CA THR A 39 -11.57 2.67 -1.29
C THR A 39 -12.25 3.36 -0.12
N ALA A 40 -12.61 4.64 -0.27
CA ALA A 40 -13.32 5.39 0.76
C ALA A 40 -14.66 4.71 1.12
N MET A 41 -15.41 4.31 0.08
CA MET A 41 -16.69 3.63 0.24
C MET A 41 -16.54 2.27 0.94
N ALA A 42 -15.60 1.45 0.49
CA ALA A 42 -15.31 0.15 1.07
C ALA A 42 -14.89 0.27 2.54
N LEU A 43 -14.08 1.26 2.91
CA LEU A 43 -13.71 1.49 4.31
C LEU A 43 -14.92 1.84 5.18
N VAL A 44 -15.85 2.68 4.69
CA VAL A 44 -17.10 2.99 5.40
C VAL A 44 -17.93 1.73 5.65
N VAL A 45 -18.03 0.87 4.64
CA VAL A 45 -18.78 -0.40 4.72
C VAL A 45 -18.13 -1.37 5.70
N VAL A 46 -16.80 -1.53 5.65
CA VAL A 46 -16.03 -2.41 6.57
C VAL A 46 -16.24 -2.03 8.04
N VAL A 47 -16.39 -0.73 8.34
CA VAL A 47 -16.61 -0.27 9.72
C VAL A 47 -18.03 -0.62 10.22
N ARG A 48 -19.03 -0.66 9.34
CA ARG A 48 -20.43 -0.82 9.72
C ARG A 48 -20.83 -2.25 10.05
N SER A 49 -20.47 -3.22 9.22
CA SER A 49 -20.92 -4.61 9.41
C SER A 49 -19.82 -5.64 9.15
N GLU A 50 -19.79 -6.68 9.98
CA GLU A 50 -18.83 -7.80 9.88
C GLU A 50 -19.06 -8.61 8.61
N PHE A 51 -20.33 -8.80 8.25
CA PHE A 51 -20.72 -9.49 7.03
C PHE A 51 -20.26 -8.73 5.78
N ALA A 52 -20.47 -7.41 5.72
CA ALA A 52 -20.01 -6.64 4.58
C ALA A 52 -18.47 -6.56 4.50
N ALA A 53 -17.76 -6.57 5.64
CA ALA A 53 -16.30 -6.69 5.66
C ALA A 53 -15.83 -8.01 5.01
N LEU A 54 -16.49 -9.14 5.30
CA LEU A 54 -16.22 -10.42 4.63
C LEU A 54 -16.50 -10.36 3.12
N CYS A 55 -17.64 -9.77 2.72
CA CYS A 55 -17.96 -9.57 1.31
C CYS A 55 -16.90 -8.75 0.59
N ILE A 56 -16.43 -7.66 1.20
CA ILE A 56 -15.37 -6.81 0.63
C ILE A 56 -14.06 -7.59 0.50
N LEU A 57 -13.68 -8.38 1.51
CA LEU A 57 -12.48 -9.20 1.46
C LEU A 57 -12.54 -10.20 0.30
N PHE A 58 -13.70 -10.84 0.09
CA PHE A 58 -13.92 -11.73 -1.05
C PHE A 58 -13.85 -11.01 -2.40
N VAL A 59 -14.45 -9.82 -2.50
CA VAL A 59 -14.36 -8.97 -3.70
C VAL A 59 -12.91 -8.58 -3.99
N VAL A 60 -12.15 -8.15 -2.98
CA VAL A 60 -10.72 -7.83 -3.12
C VAL A 60 -9.95 -9.05 -3.65
N PHE A 61 -10.20 -10.24 -3.09
CA PHE A 61 -9.58 -11.48 -3.55
C PHE A 61 -9.85 -11.78 -5.03
N ILE A 62 -11.11 -11.64 -5.48
CA ILE A 62 -11.48 -11.79 -6.90
C ILE A 62 -10.70 -10.79 -7.76
N VAL A 63 -10.61 -9.53 -7.33
CA VAL A 63 -9.91 -8.47 -8.07
C VAL A 63 -8.42 -8.81 -8.25
N TYR A 64 -7.77 -9.38 -7.22
CA TYR A 64 -6.37 -9.83 -7.33
C TYR A 64 -6.19 -10.93 -8.38
N ILE A 65 -7.13 -11.88 -8.47
CA ILE A 65 -7.11 -12.95 -9.47
C ILE A 65 -7.34 -12.38 -10.87
N VAL A 66 -8.38 -11.56 -11.06
CA VAL A 66 -8.74 -10.97 -12.35
C VAL A 66 -7.61 -10.14 -12.95
N TYR A 67 -6.88 -9.39 -12.12
CA TYR A 67 -5.73 -8.60 -12.58
C TYR A 67 -4.41 -9.37 -12.64
N GLY A 68 -4.38 -10.67 -12.32
CA GLY A 68 -3.17 -11.50 -12.37
C GLY A 68 -2.12 -11.10 -11.33
N ILE A 69 -2.53 -10.48 -10.23
CA ILE A 69 -1.65 -9.98 -9.14
C ILE A 69 -1.46 -11.06 -8.05
N GLU A 70 -1.86 -12.31 -8.32
CA GLU A 70 -1.84 -13.46 -7.40
C GLU A 70 -0.49 -13.69 -6.71
N LYS A 71 0.62 -13.47 -7.44
CA LYS A 71 1.98 -13.62 -6.88
C LYS A 71 2.23 -12.68 -5.69
N TYR A 72 1.54 -11.55 -5.65
CA TYR A 72 1.67 -10.53 -4.62
C TYR A 72 0.61 -10.66 -3.53
N LEU A 73 -0.46 -11.42 -3.78
CA LEU A 73 -1.53 -11.69 -2.82
C LEU A 73 -1.00 -12.30 -1.51
N LYS A 74 -0.01 -13.19 -1.61
CA LYS A 74 0.64 -13.79 -0.44
C LYS A 74 1.36 -12.74 0.40
N TYR A 75 2.08 -11.81 -0.23
CA TYR A 75 2.83 -10.78 0.47
C TYR A 75 1.91 -9.69 1.04
N SER A 76 0.85 -9.33 0.32
CA SER A 76 -0.15 -8.37 0.79
C SER A 76 -0.94 -8.91 1.98
N LEU A 77 -1.37 -10.18 1.95
CA LEU A 77 -2.03 -10.82 3.11
C LEU A 77 -1.12 -10.85 4.33
N VAL A 78 0.16 -11.25 4.18
CA VAL A 78 1.08 -11.25 5.33
C VAL A 78 1.27 -9.83 5.89
N LEU A 79 1.33 -8.81 5.03
CA LEU A 79 1.44 -7.43 5.47
C LEU A 79 0.15 -6.91 6.14
N ALA A 80 -1.02 -7.34 5.64
CA ALA A 80 -2.35 -7.02 6.17
C ALA A 80 -2.60 -7.65 7.55
N LEU A 81 -2.12 -8.87 7.76
CA LEU A 81 -2.28 -9.63 9.00
C LEU A 81 -1.55 -8.98 10.19
N LEU A 82 -0.42 -8.32 9.95
CA LEU A 82 0.36 -7.70 11.03
C LEU A 82 -0.44 -6.67 11.85
N PRO A 83 -1.02 -5.61 11.24
CA PRO A 83 -1.86 -4.68 11.97
C PRO A 83 -3.17 -5.33 12.45
N ALA A 84 -3.74 -6.28 11.71
CA ALA A 84 -4.98 -6.94 12.09
C ALA A 84 -4.84 -7.76 13.40
N ILE A 85 -3.78 -8.56 13.51
CA ILE A 85 -3.46 -9.34 14.71
C ILE A 85 -3.15 -8.41 15.89
N TRP A 86 -2.38 -7.35 15.67
CA TRP A 86 -2.05 -6.40 16.73
C TRP A 86 -3.31 -5.72 17.30
N MET A 87 -4.19 -5.25 16.42
CA MET A 87 -5.44 -4.59 16.80
C MET A 87 -6.39 -5.56 17.50
N SER A 88 -6.52 -6.80 17.00
CA SER A 88 -7.40 -7.79 17.60
C SER A 88 -6.91 -8.25 18.98
N LEU A 89 -5.60 -8.47 19.16
CA LEU A 89 -5.00 -8.80 20.46
C LEU A 89 -5.16 -7.65 21.47
N SER A 90 -4.95 -6.41 21.04
CA SER A 90 -5.13 -5.22 21.89
C SER A 90 -6.59 -5.11 22.36
N ASN A 91 -7.54 -5.35 21.46
CA ASN A 91 -8.97 -5.34 21.79
C ASN A 91 -9.37 -6.51 22.71
N MET A 92 -8.75 -7.68 22.52
CA MET A 92 -8.97 -8.86 23.35
C MET A 92 -8.66 -8.58 24.83
N LEU A 93 -7.54 -7.91 25.11
CA LEU A 93 -7.13 -7.52 26.47
C LEU A 93 -8.16 -6.59 27.13
N ILE A 94 -8.64 -5.60 26.39
CA ILE A 94 -9.63 -4.62 26.89
C ILE A 94 -10.95 -5.31 27.25
N ILE A 95 -11.38 -6.28 26.44
CA ILE A 95 -12.67 -6.95 26.60
C ILE A 95 -12.61 -8.05 27.67
N HIS A 96 -11.46 -8.70 27.82
CA HIS A 96 -11.20 -9.60 28.94
C HIS A 96 -11.35 -8.86 30.28
N LEU A 97 -10.81 -7.63 30.38
CA LEU A 97 -10.98 -6.78 31.56
C LEU A 97 -12.43 -6.34 31.82
N LYS A 98 -13.28 -6.31 30.79
CA LYS A 98 -14.70 -5.93 30.87
C LYS A 98 -15.66 -7.11 30.98
N GLY A 99 -15.17 -8.35 31.02
CA GLY A 99 -15.99 -9.57 31.15
C GLY A 99 -16.86 -9.89 29.93
N GLY A 100 -16.48 -9.43 28.72
CA GLY A 100 -17.22 -9.69 27.49
C GLY A 100 -16.79 -10.98 26.75
N ASP A 101 -17.52 -11.34 25.70
CA ASP A 101 -17.17 -12.45 24.82
C ASP A 101 -15.91 -12.14 24.00
N ILE A 102 -14.81 -12.74 24.44
CA ILE A 102 -13.45 -12.52 23.94
C ILE A 102 -13.34 -12.97 22.48
N ILE A 103 -13.94 -14.11 22.13
CA ILE A 103 -13.77 -14.75 20.83
C ILE A 103 -14.47 -13.92 19.75
N ARG A 104 -15.73 -13.55 20.00
CA ARG A 104 -16.51 -12.75 19.05
C ARG A 104 -15.86 -11.39 18.80
N ALA A 105 -15.37 -10.75 19.86
CA ALA A 105 -14.75 -9.44 19.72
C ALA A 105 -13.38 -9.47 19.03
N PHE A 106 -12.59 -10.52 19.26
CA PHE A 106 -11.36 -10.75 18.51
C PHE A 106 -11.67 -10.92 17.02
N LEU A 107 -12.61 -11.80 16.66
CA LEU A 107 -13.01 -12.07 15.28
C LEU A 107 -13.54 -10.82 14.58
N SER A 108 -14.41 -10.06 15.26
CA SER A 108 -14.99 -8.83 14.72
C SER A 108 -13.92 -7.80 14.33
N VAL A 109 -13.01 -7.50 15.25
CA VAL A 109 -11.93 -6.53 15.00
C VAL A 109 -10.93 -7.06 13.98
N PHE A 110 -10.59 -8.34 14.07
CA PHE A 110 -9.68 -8.98 13.12
C PHE A 110 -10.20 -8.89 11.69
N LEU A 111 -11.46 -9.27 11.45
CA LEU A 111 -12.07 -9.23 10.12
C LEU A 111 -12.13 -7.80 9.55
N ARG A 112 -12.50 -6.81 10.38
CA ARG A 112 -12.56 -5.41 9.93
C ARG A 112 -11.17 -4.86 9.63
N ALA A 113 -10.19 -5.15 10.49
CA ALA A 113 -8.82 -4.70 10.28
C ALA A 113 -8.18 -5.34 9.05
N GLU A 114 -8.41 -6.64 8.83
CA GLU A 114 -7.92 -7.38 7.67
C GLU A 114 -8.57 -6.90 6.37
N ALA A 115 -9.90 -6.71 6.36
CA ALA A 115 -10.61 -6.19 5.19
C ALA A 115 -10.16 -4.76 4.88
N GLY A 116 -10.01 -3.90 5.89
CA GLY A 116 -9.54 -2.53 5.72
C GLY A 116 -8.11 -2.46 5.19
N SER A 117 -7.19 -3.24 5.74
CA SER A 117 -5.80 -3.28 5.28
C SER A 117 -5.68 -3.85 3.87
N ALA A 118 -6.45 -4.89 3.52
CA ALA A 118 -6.51 -5.45 2.16
C ALA A 118 -7.03 -4.43 1.13
N VAL A 119 -8.06 -3.65 1.46
CA VAL A 119 -8.57 -2.57 0.60
C VAL A 119 -7.51 -1.48 0.37
N VAL A 120 -6.82 -1.05 1.42
CA VAL A 120 -5.75 -0.05 1.31
C VAL A 120 -4.59 -0.58 0.46
N LEU A 121 -4.20 -1.84 0.64
CA LEU A 121 -3.15 -2.46 -0.18
C LEU A 121 -3.56 -2.58 -1.65
N LEU A 122 -4.82 -2.93 -1.93
CA LEU A 122 -5.36 -2.94 -3.29
C LEU A 122 -5.28 -1.55 -3.93
N LEU A 123 -5.63 -0.49 -3.19
CA LEU A 123 -5.45 0.88 -3.66
C LEU A 123 -3.98 1.14 -4.03
N LEU A 124 -3.03 0.89 -3.12
CA LEU A 124 -1.62 1.17 -3.36
C LEU A 124 -1.05 0.38 -4.56
N HIS A 125 -1.56 -0.83 -4.84
CA HIS A 125 -1.17 -1.63 -6.00
C HIS A 125 -1.69 -1.06 -7.32
N THR A 126 -2.95 -0.65 -7.33
CA THR A 126 -3.69 -0.26 -8.54
C THR A 126 -3.61 1.23 -8.84
N LEU A 127 -3.14 2.04 -7.90
CA LEU A 127 -3.02 3.49 -8.02
C LEU A 127 -2.04 3.89 -9.14
N ASN A 128 -2.52 4.74 -10.04
CA ASN A 128 -1.68 5.39 -11.04
C ASN A 128 -1.08 6.68 -10.48
N ILE A 129 0.19 6.63 -10.08
CA ILE A 129 0.90 7.75 -9.45
C ILE A 129 0.88 9.00 -10.34
N SER A 130 0.96 8.83 -11.66
CA SER A 130 0.97 9.96 -12.60
C SER A 130 -0.35 10.74 -12.60
N GLU A 131 -1.48 10.02 -12.53
CA GLU A 131 -2.81 10.61 -12.44
C GLU A 131 -3.05 11.20 -11.04
N LEU A 132 -2.58 10.53 -9.98
CA LEU A 132 -2.64 11.07 -8.61
C LEU A 132 -1.89 12.40 -8.52
N CYS A 133 -0.66 12.49 -9.03
CA CYS A 133 0.10 13.73 -9.07
C CYS A 133 -0.64 14.82 -9.87
N PHE A 134 -1.27 14.47 -10.98
CA PHE A 134 -2.09 15.43 -11.74
C PHE A 134 -3.30 15.94 -10.94
N LEU A 135 -4.00 15.07 -10.22
CA LEU A 135 -5.10 15.47 -9.33
C LEU A 135 -4.58 16.38 -8.21
N LEU A 136 -3.46 16.03 -7.58
CA LEU A 136 -2.83 16.83 -6.53
C LEU A 136 -2.31 18.16 -7.05
N TYR A 137 -1.84 18.23 -8.30
CA TYR A 137 -1.35 19.47 -8.90
C TYR A 137 -2.45 20.53 -8.99
N LYS A 138 -3.71 20.10 -9.21
CA LYS A 138 -4.88 21.00 -9.16
C LYS A 138 -5.18 21.55 -7.76
N LEU A 139 -4.79 20.82 -6.70
CA LEU A 139 -4.95 21.26 -5.32
C LEU A 139 -3.76 22.12 -4.85
N SER A 140 -2.54 21.61 -5.04
CA SER A 140 -1.30 22.31 -4.73
C SER A 140 -0.13 21.70 -5.54
N PRO A 141 0.59 22.50 -6.34
CA PRO A 141 1.77 22.06 -7.08
C PRO A 141 2.85 21.42 -6.19
N ILE A 142 3.02 21.95 -4.97
CA ILE A 142 4.00 21.46 -4.00
C ILE A 142 3.66 20.02 -3.57
N THR A 143 2.38 19.75 -3.31
CA THR A 143 1.93 18.41 -2.91
C THR A 143 2.12 17.40 -4.03
N SER A 144 1.79 17.76 -5.28
CA SER A 144 2.04 16.91 -6.46
C SER A 144 3.52 16.53 -6.58
N PHE A 145 4.40 17.53 -6.46
CA PHE A 145 5.85 17.32 -6.52
C PHE A 145 6.33 16.40 -5.39
N ALA A 146 5.93 16.70 -4.15
CA ALA A 146 6.31 15.90 -2.99
C ALA A 146 5.85 14.45 -3.12
N THR A 147 4.63 14.20 -3.60
CA THR A 147 4.12 12.83 -3.83
C THR A 147 4.87 12.10 -4.94
N ALA A 148 5.18 12.78 -6.05
CA ALA A 148 5.96 12.18 -7.14
C ALA A 148 7.37 11.81 -6.68
N LEU A 149 8.01 12.71 -5.93
CA LEU A 149 9.33 12.50 -5.34
C LEU A 149 9.31 11.36 -4.33
N PHE A 150 8.37 11.38 -3.39
CA PHE A 150 8.19 10.35 -2.37
C PHE A 150 8.06 8.96 -3.00
N TRP A 151 7.18 8.81 -4.01
CA TRP A 151 6.94 7.48 -4.58
C TRP A 151 8.15 6.91 -5.32
N ARG A 152 8.97 7.78 -5.94
CA ARG A 152 10.23 7.38 -6.56
C ARG A 152 11.29 7.04 -5.51
N LEU A 153 11.52 7.96 -4.57
CA LEU A 153 12.53 7.82 -3.53
C LEU A 153 12.27 6.64 -2.60
N ALA A 154 11.02 6.44 -2.16
CA ALA A 154 10.67 5.34 -1.26
C ALA A 154 11.04 3.98 -1.88
N SER A 155 10.69 3.76 -3.15
CA SER A 155 11.02 2.50 -3.84
C SER A 155 12.53 2.28 -3.97
N GLN A 156 13.28 3.34 -4.26
CA GLN A 156 14.73 3.29 -4.40
C GLN A 156 15.43 3.07 -3.05
N LEU A 157 15.07 3.84 -2.03
CA LEU A 157 15.65 3.73 -0.69
C LEU A 157 15.40 2.37 -0.05
N ILE A 158 14.20 1.79 -0.24
CA ILE A 158 13.92 0.44 0.27
C ILE A 158 14.81 -0.59 -0.43
N LYS A 159 15.01 -0.45 -1.75
CA LYS A 159 15.91 -1.33 -2.51
C LYS A 159 17.36 -1.19 -2.02
N GLU A 160 17.87 0.03 -1.91
CA GLU A 160 19.22 0.30 -1.39
C GLU A 160 19.38 -0.22 0.04
N THR A 161 18.33 -0.11 0.87
CA THR A 161 18.33 -0.68 2.23
C THR A 161 18.55 -2.18 2.21
N THR A 162 17.88 -2.91 1.31
CA THR A 162 18.04 -4.36 1.21
C THR A 162 19.47 -4.74 0.79
N GLU A 163 20.07 -3.99 -0.14
CA GLU A 163 21.43 -4.22 -0.64
C GLU A 163 22.47 -3.88 0.44
N MET A 164 22.32 -2.75 1.13
CA MET A 164 23.23 -2.35 2.20
C MET A 164 23.16 -3.28 3.41
N LEU A 165 21.97 -3.75 3.81
CA LEU A 165 21.83 -4.74 4.88
C LEU A 165 22.55 -6.05 4.52
N TYR A 166 22.52 -6.44 3.25
CA TYR A 166 23.24 -7.60 2.75
C TYR A 166 24.77 -7.38 2.79
N ILE A 167 25.26 -6.27 2.23
CA ILE A 167 26.69 -5.93 2.19
C ILE A 167 27.29 -5.81 3.60
N HIS A 168 26.65 -5.06 4.50
CA HIS A 168 27.10 -4.96 5.89
C HIS A 168 26.98 -6.29 6.63
N GLY A 169 25.95 -7.09 6.31
CA GLY A 169 25.80 -8.44 6.82
C GLY A 169 26.93 -9.39 6.43
N LEU A 170 27.51 -9.22 5.23
CA LEU A 170 28.70 -9.93 4.74
C LEU A 170 29.99 -9.43 5.40
N LYS A 171 30.10 -8.13 5.62
CA LYS A 171 31.26 -7.50 6.29
C LYS A 171 31.28 -7.69 7.81
N GLY A 172 30.25 -8.30 8.40
CA GLY A 172 30.12 -8.44 9.86
C GLY A 172 29.84 -7.12 10.57
N GLU A 173 29.36 -6.12 9.84
CA GLU A 173 29.17 -4.76 10.33
C GLU A 173 27.82 -4.58 11.05
N LYS A 174 27.76 -3.59 11.96
CA LYS A 174 26.54 -3.30 12.74
C LYS A 174 25.44 -2.70 11.85
N THR A 175 24.19 -3.10 12.09
CA THR A 175 23.02 -2.66 11.30
C THR A 175 22.76 -1.15 11.33
N TRP A 176 23.14 -0.44 12.40
CA TRP A 176 23.00 1.02 12.48
C TRP A 176 23.86 1.75 11.43
N LYS A 177 24.99 1.16 11.00
CA LYS A 177 25.80 1.71 9.91
C LYS A 177 25.04 1.72 8.59
N THR A 178 24.12 0.77 8.38
CA THR A 178 23.21 0.77 7.23
C THR A 178 22.27 1.95 7.27
N LEU A 179 21.68 2.27 8.44
CA LEU A 179 20.83 3.44 8.60
C LEU A 179 21.59 4.74 8.31
N ALA A 180 22.80 4.90 8.88
CA ALA A 180 23.63 6.08 8.65
C ALA A 180 23.93 6.28 7.15
N MET A 181 24.32 5.21 6.44
CA MET A 181 24.57 5.29 4.99
C MET A 181 23.30 5.60 4.18
N LEU A 182 22.13 5.10 4.61
CA LEU A 182 20.86 5.40 3.94
C LEU A 182 20.44 6.86 4.11
N PHE A 183 20.72 7.49 5.25
CA PHE A 183 20.48 8.93 5.42
C PHE A 183 21.32 9.75 4.45
N ILE A 184 22.63 9.48 4.39
CA ILE A 184 23.55 10.17 3.47
C ILE A 184 23.10 9.97 2.01
N ARG A 185 22.82 8.71 1.61
CA ARG A 185 22.32 8.42 0.27
C ARG A 185 20.97 9.07 -0.02
N GLY A 186 20.07 9.12 0.95
CA GLY A 186 18.77 9.76 0.80
C GLY A 186 18.89 11.24 0.45
N GLU A 187 19.78 11.96 1.12
CA GLU A 187 20.07 13.36 0.82
C GLU A 187 20.67 13.53 -0.59
N GLU A 188 21.67 12.72 -0.95
CA GLU A 188 22.26 12.74 -2.30
C GLU A 188 21.21 12.52 -3.39
N VAL A 189 20.37 11.50 -3.23
CA VAL A 189 19.34 11.14 -4.23
C VAL A 189 18.29 12.24 -4.31
N VAL A 190 17.86 12.83 -3.20
CA VAL A 190 16.95 13.99 -3.20
C VAL A 190 17.56 15.14 -3.99
N GLN A 191 18.84 15.46 -3.74
CA GLN A 191 19.54 16.53 -4.43
C GLN A 191 19.64 16.28 -5.95
N TYR A 192 19.97 15.05 -6.36
CA TYR A 192 19.99 14.71 -7.79
C TYR A 192 18.62 14.83 -8.46
N PHE A 193 17.55 14.46 -7.75
CA PHE A 193 16.20 14.62 -8.27
C PHE A 193 15.78 16.10 -8.37
N THR A 194 16.11 16.92 -7.38
CA THR A 194 15.79 18.35 -7.41
C THR A 194 16.56 19.07 -8.52
N GLU A 195 17.86 18.82 -8.65
CA GLU A 195 18.70 19.34 -9.73
C GLU A 195 18.18 18.89 -11.11
N GLY A 196 17.88 17.60 -11.27
CA GLY A 196 17.36 17.05 -12.52
C GLY A 196 15.99 17.62 -12.93
N ILE A 197 15.16 18.04 -11.96
CA ILE A 197 13.87 18.68 -12.23
C ILE A 197 14.06 20.17 -12.52
N TYR A 198 14.95 20.86 -11.82
CA TYR A 198 15.30 22.26 -12.11
C TYR A 198 15.76 22.44 -13.56
N LEU A 199 16.54 21.49 -14.07
CA LEU A 199 16.99 21.45 -15.46
C LEU A 199 15.88 21.14 -16.48
N LYS A 200 14.74 20.59 -16.04
CA LYS A 200 13.59 20.24 -16.90
C LYS A 200 12.41 21.17 -16.64
N GLN A 201 12.48 22.40 -17.16
CA GLN A 201 11.43 23.43 -17.10
C GLN A 201 10.19 23.12 -17.97
N TYR A 202 9.60 21.93 -17.87
CA TYR A 202 8.45 21.56 -18.71
C TYR A 202 7.17 21.36 -17.91
N SER A 203 6.09 21.93 -18.44
CA SER A 203 4.71 21.73 -18.02
C SER A 203 4.30 20.27 -18.25
N TYR A 204 4.37 19.47 -17.19
CA TYR A 204 4.01 18.06 -17.23
C TYR A 204 2.49 17.88 -17.39
N LYS A 205 2.05 17.39 -18.56
CA LYS A 205 0.69 16.90 -18.80
C LYS A 205 0.75 15.39 -19.03
N PRO A 206 0.47 14.54 -18.03
CA PRO A 206 0.51 13.09 -18.22
C PRO A 206 -0.58 12.67 -19.22
N LYS A 207 -0.20 11.94 -20.27
CA LYS A 207 -1.15 11.22 -21.12
C LYS A 207 -1.50 9.90 -20.43
N VAL A 208 -2.59 9.88 -19.68
CA VAL A 208 -3.09 8.65 -19.04
C VAL A 208 -3.89 7.87 -20.07
N VAL A 209 -3.46 6.64 -20.36
CA VAL A 209 -4.20 5.72 -21.25
C VAL A 209 -5.11 4.86 -20.39
N TYR A 210 -6.41 5.09 -20.52
CA TYR A 210 -7.41 4.31 -19.79
C TYR A 210 -7.81 3.06 -20.56
N SER A 211 -8.01 1.95 -19.82
CA SER A 211 -8.62 0.74 -20.34
C SER A 211 -10.11 0.72 -20.01
N THR A 212 -10.96 0.58 -21.02
CA THR A 212 -12.43 0.50 -20.85
C THR A 212 -12.84 -0.66 -19.94
N ARG A 213 -12.16 -1.81 -20.07
CA ARG A 213 -12.39 -2.99 -19.20
C ARG A 213 -12.13 -2.67 -17.73
N VAL A 214 -11.03 -1.98 -17.44
CA VAL A 214 -10.63 -1.64 -16.05
C VAL A 214 -11.58 -0.62 -15.45
N ILE A 215 -11.99 0.39 -16.22
CA ILE A 215 -13.00 1.36 -15.79
C ILE A 215 -14.33 0.67 -15.47
N ALA A 216 -14.80 -0.24 -16.35
CA ALA A 216 -16.04 -0.97 -16.12
C ALA A 216 -15.99 -1.78 -14.81
N ILE A 217 -14.89 -2.50 -14.56
CA ILE A 217 -14.67 -3.23 -13.31
C ILE A 217 -14.69 -2.27 -12.11
N GLN A 218 -14.03 -1.11 -12.20
CA GLN A 218 -14.01 -0.12 -11.11
C GLN A 218 -15.40 0.44 -10.80
N ILE A 219 -16.21 0.70 -11.82
CA ILE A 219 -17.60 1.15 -11.64
C ILE A 219 -18.42 0.04 -10.96
N ILE A 220 -18.29 -1.21 -11.41
CA ILE A 220 -18.99 -2.36 -10.79
C ILE A 220 -18.59 -2.48 -9.32
N LEU A 221 -17.29 -2.42 -9.01
CA LEU A 221 -16.79 -2.47 -7.63
C LEU A 221 -17.36 -1.36 -6.76
N LEU A 222 -17.44 -0.13 -7.29
CA LEU A 222 -18.03 1.01 -6.59
C LEU A 222 -19.52 0.78 -6.31
N VAL A 223 -20.28 0.30 -7.30
CA VAL A 223 -21.71 -0.01 -7.15
C VAL A 223 -21.92 -1.12 -6.12
N VAL A 224 -21.11 -2.18 -6.15
CA VAL A 224 -21.16 -3.26 -5.15
C VAL A 224 -20.88 -2.72 -3.74
N ALA A 225 -19.86 -1.87 -3.58
CA ALA A 225 -19.57 -1.24 -2.29
C ALA A 225 -20.72 -0.34 -1.82
N MET A 226 -21.36 0.40 -2.72
CA MET A 226 -22.55 1.20 -2.39
C MET A 226 -23.74 0.34 -1.96
N LEU A 227 -24.02 -0.76 -2.64
CA LEU A 227 -25.10 -1.68 -2.28
C LEU A 227 -24.85 -2.34 -0.92
N LEU A 228 -23.62 -2.75 -0.65
CA LEU A 228 -23.23 -3.33 0.64
C LEU A 228 -23.35 -2.34 1.81
N GLN A 229 -23.41 -1.03 1.55
CA GLN A 229 -23.62 -0.04 2.61
C GLN A 229 -25.02 -0.13 3.25
N PHE A 230 -25.99 -0.66 2.51
CA PHE A 230 -27.38 -0.78 2.95
C PHE A 230 -27.67 -2.12 3.66
N LEU A 231 -26.68 -3.00 3.75
CA LEU A 231 -26.70 -4.30 4.45
C LEU A 231 -26.07 -4.19 5.85
#